data_AF-A0A4S4BJP4-F1
#
_entry.id   AF-A0A4S4BJP4-F1
#
_cell.length_a   1.000
_cell.length_b   1.000
_cell.length_c   1.000
_cell.angle_alpha   90.00
_cell.angle_beta   90.00
_cell.angle_gamma   90.00
#
_symmetry.space_group_name_H-M   'P 1'
#
loop_
_entity.id
_entity.type
_entity.pdbx_description
1 polymer ?
#
loop_
_entity_poly.entity_id
_entity_poly.type
_entity_poly.pdbx_seq_one_letter_code
_entity_poly.pdbx_strand_id
1 'polypeptide(L)'
;MATWNLSNTKHHILICNGSSCNRVGAEELTQSIRKEISRRELDDMIHTTRTRCNGRCHDKCVVINYPKGTWYKDLKPEDAPLFVDSLLANEDYTEKVSHSFHGQGFDRSPEVITGVFKDKEKVNKVSKIL
;
A
#
# COMPACT_ATOMS: atom_id res chain seq x y z
N MET A 1 -13.49 -19.19 9.79
CA MET A 1 -14.66 -18.28 9.82
C MET A 1 -14.33 -17.06 8.99
N ALA A 2 -15.21 -16.65 8.08
CA ALA A 2 -15.06 -15.37 7.37
C ALA A 2 -15.58 -14.25 8.28
N THR A 3 -14.76 -13.21 8.50
CA THR A 3 -15.12 -12.09 9.39
C THR A 3 -15.87 -10.97 8.65
N TRP A 4 -15.51 -10.69 7.39
CA TRP A 4 -16.01 -9.53 6.63
C TRP A 4 -16.65 -9.96 5.31
N ASN A 5 -17.73 -9.28 4.90
CA ASN A 5 -18.27 -9.37 3.54
C ASN A 5 -17.56 -8.33 2.66
N LEU A 6 -16.82 -8.78 1.66
CA LEU A 6 -16.01 -7.91 0.79
C LEU A 6 -16.67 -7.64 -0.57
N SER A 7 -17.93 -8.03 -0.77
CA SER A 7 -18.60 -7.98 -2.08
C SER A 7 -18.75 -6.56 -2.64
N ASN A 8 -18.79 -5.54 -1.77
CA ASN A 8 -18.91 -4.13 -2.15
C ASN A 8 -17.57 -3.37 -2.10
N THR A 9 -16.48 -4.05 -1.74
CA THR A 9 -15.16 -3.42 -1.61
C THR A 9 -14.68 -2.94 -2.98
N LYS A 10 -14.48 -1.62 -3.09
CA LYS A 10 -13.90 -0.96 -4.28
C LYS A 10 -12.40 -0.75 -4.13
N HIS A 11 -11.93 -0.56 -2.88
CA HIS A 11 -10.53 -0.35 -2.56
C HIS A 11 -10.08 -1.30 -1.46
N HIS A 12 -9.06 -2.10 -1.74
CA HIS A 12 -8.35 -2.89 -0.75
C HIS A 12 -6.98 -2.27 -0.50
N ILE A 13 -6.87 -1.64 0.67
CA ILE A 13 -5.70 -0.89 1.09
C ILE A 13 -4.77 -1.78 1.90
N LEU A 14 -3.60 -2.07 1.35
CA LEU A 14 -2.56 -2.85 2.00
C LEU A 14 -1.56 -1.89 2.66
N ILE A 15 -1.42 -1.96 3.98
CA ILE A 15 -0.61 -1.01 4.76
C ILE A 15 0.60 -1.75 5.33
N CYS A 16 1.79 -1.38 4.87
CA CYS A 16 3.03 -2.05 5.28
C CYS A 16 3.35 -1.76 6.75
N ASN A 17 3.31 -2.80 7.58
CA ASN A 17 3.74 -2.78 8.98
C ASN A 17 5.01 -3.64 9.16
N GLY A 18 5.89 -3.65 8.14
CA GLY A 18 7.24 -4.20 8.27
C GLY A 18 8.15 -3.32 9.12
N SER A 19 9.28 -3.85 9.61
CA SER A 19 10.15 -3.16 10.58
C SER A 19 10.52 -1.73 10.17
N SER A 20 10.91 -1.51 8.90
CA SER A 20 11.29 -0.17 8.42
C SER A 20 10.11 0.81 8.39
N CYS A 21 8.91 0.35 8.01
CA CYS A 21 7.70 1.20 8.01
C CYS A 21 7.23 1.48 9.44
N ASN A 22 7.25 0.49 10.34
CA ASN A 22 6.91 0.70 11.76
C ASN A 22 7.82 1.75 12.42
N ARG A 23 9.12 1.80 12.08
CA ARG A 23 10.04 2.82 12.62
C ARG A 23 9.69 4.26 12.21
N VAL A 24 8.85 4.45 11.20
CA VAL A 24 8.40 5.77 10.72
C VAL A 24 6.89 5.98 10.91
N GLY A 25 6.26 5.23 11.82
CA GLY A 25 4.87 5.48 12.23
C GLY A 25 3.78 4.71 11.46
N ALA A 26 4.08 3.50 10.97
CA ALA A 26 3.10 2.73 10.20
C ALA A 26 1.87 2.26 10.99
N GLU A 27 2.00 2.05 12.31
CA GLU A 27 0.85 1.67 13.15
C GLU A 27 -0.08 2.87 13.32
N GLU A 28 0.48 4.06 13.57
CA GLU A 28 -0.24 5.33 13.64
C GLU A 28 -0.91 5.65 12.30
N LEU A 29 -0.22 5.45 11.17
CA LEU A 29 -0.80 5.61 9.84
C LEU A 29 -1.97 4.64 9.64
N THR A 30 -1.82 3.37 10.05
CA THR A 30 -2.88 2.36 9.96
C THR A 30 -4.11 2.80 10.75
N GLN A 31 -3.91 3.30 11.96
CA GLN A 31 -4.99 3.77 12.82
C GLN A 31 -5.66 5.02 12.24
N SER A 32 -4.91 5.99 11.74
CA SER A 32 -5.46 7.20 11.12
C SER A 32 -6.30 6.88 9.88
N ILE A 33 -5.81 6.01 8.98
CA ILE A 33 -6.58 5.60 7.80
C ILE A 33 -7.88 4.90 8.22
N ARG A 34 -7.81 3.95 9.16
CA ARG A 34 -9.01 3.23 9.63
C ARG A 34 -10.01 4.15 10.32
N LYS A 35 -9.53 5.05 11.18
CA LYS A 35 -10.37 6.05 11.85
C LYS A 35 -11.08 6.93 10.82
N GLU A 36 -10.38 7.34 9.77
CA GLU A 36 -10.96 8.18 8.73
C GLU A 36 -12.00 7.45 7.88
N ILE A 37 -11.75 6.18 7.54
CA ILE A 37 -12.73 5.30 6.87
C ILE A 37 -13.99 5.17 7.72
N SER A 38 -13.88 4.81 9.00
CA SER A 38 -15.05 4.60 9.86
C SER A 38 -15.77 5.90 10.20
N ARG A 39 -15.05 7.02 10.36
CA ARG A 39 -15.66 8.35 10.57
C ARG A 39 -16.57 8.76 9.41
N ARG A 40 -16.28 8.28 8.21
CA ARG A 40 -17.02 8.58 6.97
C ARG A 40 -17.94 7.44 6.52
N GLU A 41 -18.09 6.40 7.34
CA GLU A 41 -18.96 5.24 7.07
C GLU A 41 -18.57 4.48 5.76
N LEU A 42 -17.27 4.39 5.48
CA LEU A 42 -16.74 3.81 4.24
C LEU A 42 -16.31 2.34 4.35
N ASP A 43 -16.54 1.68 5.49
CA ASP A 43 -16.02 0.34 5.78
C ASP A 43 -16.51 -0.74 4.80
N ASP A 44 -17.68 -0.56 4.18
CA ASP A 44 -18.22 -1.48 3.15
C ASP A 44 -17.48 -1.34 1.80
N MET A 45 -16.98 -0.13 1.49
CA MET A 45 -16.32 0.19 0.24
C MET A 45 -14.79 0.08 0.31
N ILE A 46 -14.19 0.29 1.49
CA ILE A 46 -12.75 0.34 1.68
C ILE A 46 -12.33 -0.69 2.73
N HIS A 47 -11.68 -1.76 2.29
CA HIS A 47 -11.11 -2.76 3.18
C HIS A 47 -9.63 -2.47 3.44
N THR A 48 -9.16 -2.68 4.67
CA THR A 48 -7.73 -2.51 5.02
C THR A 48 -7.10 -3.80 5.48
N THR A 49 -5.86 -4.06 5.07
CA THR A 49 -5.06 -5.19 5.56
C THR A 49 -3.66 -4.71 5.93
N ARG A 50 -3.21 -5.05 7.15
CA ARG A 50 -1.80 -4.88 7.52
C ARG A 50 -0.98 -5.96 6.84
N THR A 51 0.10 -5.56 6.19
CA THR A 51 1.06 -6.49 5.60
C THR A 51 2.39 -6.45 6.34
N ARG A 52 3.23 -7.46 6.10
CA ARG A 52 4.67 -7.35 6.37
C ARG A 52 5.36 -6.60 5.23
N CYS A 53 6.69 -6.58 5.24
CA CYS A 53 7.50 -5.90 4.25
C CYS A 53 7.14 -6.29 2.80
N ASN A 54 6.96 -5.27 1.95
CA ASN A 54 6.68 -5.42 0.52
C ASN A 54 7.94 -5.24 -0.36
N GLY A 55 9.14 -5.22 0.23
CA GLY A 55 10.42 -5.10 -0.51
C GLY A 55 10.80 -3.67 -0.92
N ARG A 56 10.05 -2.66 -0.46
CA ARG A 56 10.23 -1.25 -0.80
C ARG A 56 10.58 -0.38 0.43
N CYS A 57 11.54 -0.81 1.25
CA CYS A 57 11.87 -0.12 2.51
C CYS A 57 12.41 1.32 2.35
N HIS A 58 12.91 1.68 1.16
CA HIS A 58 13.29 3.07 0.84
C HIS A 58 12.07 3.99 0.69
N ASP A 59 10.91 3.42 0.35
CA ASP A 59 9.67 4.15 0.07
C ASP A 59 8.79 4.30 1.32
N LYS A 60 9.27 3.84 2.49
CA LYS A 60 8.52 3.85 3.74
C LYS A 60 7.91 5.24 4.05
N CYS A 61 6.68 5.33 4.55
CA CYS A 61 5.74 4.23 4.77
C CYS A 61 4.99 3.85 3.49
N VAL A 62 4.89 2.54 3.21
CA VAL A 62 4.31 2.00 1.97
C VAL A 62 2.83 1.64 2.17
N VAL A 63 1.99 2.09 1.25
CA VAL A 63 0.57 1.70 1.13
C VAL A 63 0.26 1.30 -0.31
N ILE A 64 -0.61 0.31 -0.52
CA ILE A 64 -0.98 -0.16 -1.86
C ILE A 64 -2.51 -0.13 -1.98
N ASN A 65 -3.02 0.43 -3.08
CA ASN A 65 -4.44 0.40 -3.43
C ASN A 65 -4.70 -0.66 -4.50
N TYR A 66 -5.44 -1.71 -4.15
CA TYR A 66 -5.94 -2.73 -5.08
C TYR A 66 -7.44 -2.54 -5.30
N PRO A 67 -7.99 -2.76 -6.52
CA PRO A 67 -7.38 -3.35 -7.72
C PRO A 67 -6.60 -2.37 -8.60
N LYS A 68 -6.63 -1.06 -8.30
CA LYS A 68 -6.00 -0.03 -9.13
C LYS A 68 -4.51 -0.28 -9.38
N GLY A 69 -3.81 -0.84 -8.39
CA GLY A 69 -2.39 -1.11 -8.47
C GLY A 69 -1.51 0.11 -8.24
N THR A 70 -2.03 1.16 -7.58
CA THR A 70 -1.21 2.30 -7.17
C THR A 70 -0.48 1.98 -5.87
N TRP A 71 0.83 2.22 -5.84
CA TRP A 71 1.67 2.11 -4.65
C TRP A 71 2.06 3.51 -4.19
N TYR A 72 1.95 3.77 -2.91
CA TYR A 72 2.28 5.05 -2.29
C TYR A 72 3.52 4.93 -1.41
N LYS A 73 4.29 6.01 -1.34
CA LYS A 73 5.50 6.20 -0.53
C LYS A 73 5.31 7.33 0.47
N ASP A 74 6.12 7.33 1.53
CA ASP A 74 6.20 8.41 2.52
C ASP A 74 4.82 8.89 3.02
N LEU A 75 3.84 7.98 3.15
CA LEU A 75 2.56 8.32 3.75
C LEU A 75 2.73 8.48 5.25
N LYS A 76 2.11 9.53 5.78
CA LYS A 76 2.13 9.87 7.21
C LYS A 76 0.72 9.87 7.78
N PRO A 77 0.54 9.72 9.10
CA PRO A 77 -0.79 9.72 9.72
C PRO A 77 -1.66 10.92 9.32
N GLU A 78 -1.07 12.10 9.13
CA GLU A 78 -1.72 13.33 8.68
C GLU A 78 -2.22 13.31 7.23
N ASP A 79 -1.69 12.41 6.38
CA ASP A 79 -2.11 12.25 4.99
C ASP A 79 -3.44 11.49 4.86
N ALA A 80 -3.94 10.86 5.93
CA ALA A 80 -5.09 9.97 5.88
C ALA A 80 -6.37 10.60 5.28
N PRO A 81 -6.75 11.85 5.62
CA PRO A 81 -7.93 12.50 5.01
C PRO A 81 -7.80 12.64 3.49
N LEU A 82 -6.69 13.21 3.02
CA LEU A 82 -6.42 13.42 1.59
C LEU A 82 -6.28 12.09 0.83
N PHE A 83 -5.67 11.10 1.45
CA PHE A 83 -5.58 9.76 0.88
C PHE A 83 -6.97 9.16 0.70
N VAL A 84 -7.84 9.21 1.71
CA VAL A 84 -9.23 8.71 1.61
C VAL A 84 -10.05 9.51 0.59
N ASP A 85 -9.86 10.83 0.50
CA ASP A 85 -10.48 11.67 -0.54
C ASP A 85 -10.11 11.16 -1.94
N SER A 86 -8.82 10.86 -2.17
CA SER A 86 -8.37 10.33 -3.47
C SER A 86 -9.00 8.98 -3.82
N LEU A 87 -9.22 8.10 -2.83
CA LEU A 87 -9.89 6.82 -3.03
C LEU A 87 -11.36 7.04 -3.45
N LEU A 88 -12.09 7.95 -2.79
CA LEU A 88 -13.48 8.25 -3.13
C LEU A 88 -13.64 8.86 -4.52
N ALA A 89 -12.69 9.69 -4.93
CA ALA A 89 -12.62 10.23 -6.29
C ALA A 89 -12.15 9.18 -7.33
N ASN A 90 -11.71 7.99 -6.89
CA ASN A 90 -11.01 7.00 -7.71
C ASN A 90 -9.75 7.55 -8.41
N GLU A 91 -9.15 8.58 -7.83
CA GLU A 91 -7.94 9.25 -8.29
C GLU A 91 -6.72 8.75 -7.51
N ASP A 92 -5.53 9.27 -7.82
CA ASP A 92 -4.33 8.98 -7.05
C ASP A 92 -3.94 10.20 -6.23
N TYR A 93 -3.53 9.98 -4.98
CA TYR A 93 -2.80 10.99 -4.22
C TYR A 93 -1.39 11.15 -4.83
N THR A 94 -1.34 11.94 -5.91
CA THR A 94 -0.27 11.95 -6.91
C THR A 94 1.11 12.21 -6.30
N GLU A 95 1.21 13.13 -5.33
CA GLU A 95 2.46 13.46 -4.65
C GLU A 95 3.10 12.29 -3.91
N LYS A 96 2.30 11.30 -3.53
CA LYS A 96 2.73 10.12 -2.78
C LYS A 96 2.88 8.90 -3.68
N VAL A 97 2.58 8.97 -4.98
CA VAL A 97 2.68 7.82 -5.87
C VAL A 97 4.14 7.41 -6.05
N SER A 98 4.41 6.12 -5.87
CA SER A 98 5.70 5.50 -6.11
C SER A 98 5.71 4.63 -7.36
N HIS A 99 4.63 3.87 -7.57
CA HIS A 99 4.45 3.02 -8.72
C HIS A 99 2.98 2.98 -9.12
N SER A 100 2.73 2.87 -10.42
CA SER A 100 1.40 2.75 -11.01
C SER A 100 1.34 1.53 -11.93
N PHE A 101 0.29 0.73 -11.82
CA PHE A 101 0.10 -0.43 -12.68
C PHE A 101 -0.65 -0.06 -13.95
N HIS A 102 -0.10 -0.45 -15.11
CA HIS A 102 -0.68 -0.18 -16.43
C HIS A 102 -1.03 -1.46 -17.21
N GLY A 103 -1.51 -2.49 -16.53
CA GLY A 103 -2.01 -3.74 -17.14
C GLY A 103 -0.91 -4.77 -17.47
N GLN A 104 0.27 -4.33 -17.90
CA GLN A 104 1.40 -5.22 -18.22
C GLN A 104 2.51 -5.20 -17.16
N GLY A 105 2.55 -4.15 -16.33
CA GLY A 105 3.61 -3.94 -15.36
C GLY A 105 3.42 -2.64 -14.59
N PHE A 106 4.40 -2.35 -13.73
CA PHE A 106 4.43 -1.15 -12.93
C PHE A 106 5.39 -0.12 -13.53
N ASP A 107 4.91 1.10 -13.72
CA ASP A 107 5.75 2.26 -13.96
C ASP A 107 6.15 2.88 -12.62
N ARG A 108 7.40 3.31 -12.51
CA ARG A 108 7.98 3.91 -11.30
C ARG A 108 8.02 5.43 -11.45
N SER A 109 7.57 6.17 -10.43
CA SER A 109 7.75 7.63 -10.40
C SER A 109 9.25 8.00 -10.44
N PRO A 110 9.69 9.01 -11.22
CA PRO A 110 11.11 9.29 -11.49
C PRO A 110 12.01 9.38 -10.26
N GLU A 111 11.52 9.96 -9.18
CA GLU A 111 12.22 10.23 -7.92
C GLU A 111 12.31 9.02 -6.97
N VAL A 112 11.64 7.91 -7.31
CA VAL A 112 11.67 6.68 -6.51
C VAL A 112 12.89 5.85 -6.82
N ILE A 113 13.57 5.33 -5.80
CA ILE A 113 14.81 4.56 -6.03
C ILE A 113 14.50 3.27 -6.81
N THR A 114 15.28 3.01 -7.86
CA THR A 114 15.18 1.76 -8.63
C THR A 114 15.59 0.58 -7.76
N GLY A 115 14.76 -0.46 -7.75
CA GLY A 115 15.08 -1.70 -7.03
C GLY A 115 16.20 -2.50 -7.72
N VAL A 116 16.73 -3.50 -7.03
CA VAL A 116 17.69 -4.43 -7.64
C VAL A 116 16.96 -5.54 -8.38
N PHE A 117 17.55 -6.02 -9.47
CA PHE A 117 17.06 -7.24 -10.12
C PHE A 117 17.20 -8.43 -9.17
N LYS A 118 16.25 -9.35 -9.27
CA LYS A 118 16.32 -10.61 -8.52
C LYS A 118 17.46 -11.46 -9.10
N ASP A 119 18.49 -11.67 -8.30
CA ASP A 119 19.58 -12.57 -8.62
C ASP A 119 19.10 -14.03 -8.66
N LYS A 120 19.41 -14.75 -9.76
CA LYS A 120 18.84 -16.07 -10.03
C LYS A 120 19.26 -17.11 -9.00
N GLU A 121 20.53 -17.10 -8.57
CA GLU A 121 21.03 -18.02 -7.56
C GLU A 121 20.38 -17.77 -6.20
N LYS A 122 20.29 -16.49 -5.80
CA LYS A 122 19.58 -16.11 -4.57
C LYS A 122 18.10 -16.52 -4.63
N VAL A 123 17.43 -16.32 -5.76
CA VAL A 123 16.03 -16.74 -5.95
C VAL A 123 15.90 -18.26 -5.81
N ASN A 124 16.71 -19.04 -6.51
CA ASN A 124 16.67 -20.51 -6.41
C ASN A 124 16.85 -20.98 -4.96
N LYS A 125 17.83 -20.41 -4.25
CA LYS A 125 18.10 -20.71 -2.84
C LYS A 125 16.92 -20.40 -1.93
N VAL A 126 16.30 -19.22 -2.04
CA VAL A 126 15.17 -18.84 -1.15
C VAL A 126 13.86 -19.53 -1.54
N SER A 127 13.69 -19.86 -2.83
CA SER A 127 12.55 -20.60 -3.34
C SER A 127 12.65 -22.11 -3.11
N LYS A 128 13.78 -22.60 -2.58
CA LYS A 128 14.07 -24.03 -2.39
C LYS A 128 13.94 -24.84 -3.68
N ILE A 129 14.23 -24.20 -4.81
CA ILE A 129 14.33 -24.85 -6.10
C ILE A 129 15.79 -25.31 -6.19
N LEU A 130 15.99 -26.62 -6.05
CA LEU A 130 17.28 -27.30 -6.18
C LEU A 130 17.89 -27.07 -7.57
#